data_AF-A0A154PB97-F1
#
_entry.id   AF-A0A154PB97-F1
#
_cell.length_a   1.000
_cell.length_b   1.000
_cell.length_c   1.000
_cell.angle_alpha   90.00
_cell.angle_beta   90.00
_cell.angle_gamma   90.00
#
_symmetry.space_group_name_H-M   'P 1'
#
loop_
_entity.id
_entity.type
_entity.pdbx_description
1 polymer ?
#
loop_
_entity_poly.entity_id
_entity_poly.type
_entity_poly.pdbx_seq_one_letter_code
_entity_poly.pdbx_strand_id
1 'polypeptide(L)' 'MPFDASCPDCKIPGDDCPLVWGQCSHCFHIHCIMKWLHSQQTSHLCPMCRQEWKFKE' A
#
# COMPACT_ATOMS: atom_id res chain seq x y z
N MET A 1 4.65 18.29 5.40
CA MET A 1 3.53 17.38 5.07
C MET A 1 4.11 15.96 5.05
N PRO A 2 3.76 15.07 6.01
CA PRO A 2 4.55 13.87 6.34
C PRO A 2 4.22 12.63 5.48
N PHE A 3 3.98 12.80 4.17
CA PHE A 3 3.71 11.67 3.26
C PHE A 3 4.78 11.51 2.17
N ASP A 4 5.81 12.36 2.16
CA ASP A 4 7.05 12.24 1.36
C ASP A 4 8.11 11.34 2.04
N ALA A 5 7.68 10.49 2.98
CA ALA A 5 8.58 9.55 3.62
C ALA A 5 8.92 8.43 2.63
N SER A 6 10.06 8.58 1.95
CA SER A 6 10.77 7.45 1.37
C SER A 6 10.71 6.29 2.36
N CYS A 7 10.18 5.16 1.90
CA CYS A 7 9.90 4.00 2.73
C CYS A 7 11.17 3.63 3.52
N PRO A 8 11.14 3.55 4.87
CA PRO A 8 12.34 3.28 5.69
C PRO A 8 12.96 1.89 5.46
N ASP A 9 12.27 1.03 4.71
CA ASP A 9 12.70 -0.32 4.30
C ASP A 9 13.34 -0.36 2.89
N CYS A 10 13.30 0.72 2.10
CA CYS A 10 13.95 0.75 0.78
C CYS A 10 15.47 0.88 0.95
N LYS A 11 16.16 -0.25 1.09
CA LYS A 11 17.64 -0.33 1.17
C LYS A 11 18.38 0.09 -0.11
N ILE A 12 17.68 0.18 -1.25
CA ILE A 12 18.28 0.44 -2.56
C ILE A 12 17.61 1.69 -3.16
N PRO A 13 18.33 2.81 -3.33
CA PRO A 13 17.83 3.95 -4.07
C PRO A 13 17.83 3.60 -5.56
N GLY A 14 16.64 3.38 -6.13
CA GLY A 14 16.49 3.11 -7.57
C GLY A 14 15.47 2.05 -7.97
N ASP A 15 14.85 1.33 -7.02
CA ASP A 15 13.83 0.32 -7.33
C ASP A 15 12.43 0.92 -7.08
N ASP A 16 11.78 1.30 -8.18
CA ASP A 16 10.40 1.78 -8.33
C ASP A 16 9.46 1.35 -7.19
N CYS A 17 8.93 2.33 -6.45
CA CYS A 17 7.83 2.11 -5.52
C CYS A 17 6.53 2.63 -6.15
N PRO A 18 5.90 1.87 -7.07
CA PRO A 18 4.70 2.33 -7.75
C PRO A 18 3.56 2.54 -6.74
N LEU A 19 2.83 3.63 -6.96
CA LEU A 19 1.58 3.89 -6.28
C LEU A 19 0.50 3.01 -6.90
N VAL A 20 -0.21 2.27 -6.07
CA VAL A 20 -1.33 1.43 -6.47
C VAL A 20 -2.62 2.02 -5.92
N TRP A 21 -3.67 1.92 -6.70
CA TRP A 21 -5.00 2.39 -6.33
C TRP A 21 -5.86 1.20 -5.95
N GLY A 22 -6.65 1.36 -4.90
CA GLY A 22 -7.71 0.43 -4.57
C GLY A 22 -8.97 0.76 -5.35
N GLN A 23 -9.85 -0.22 -5.55
CA GLN A 23 -11.21 0.02 -6.03
C GLN A 23 -11.99 0.98 -5.10
N CYS A 24 -11.62 1.01 -3.82
CA CYS A 24 -12.11 1.98 -2.83
C CYS A 24 -11.59 3.42 -3.03
N SER A 25 -10.91 3.72 -4.14
CA SER A 25 -10.32 5.02 -4.49
C SER A 25 -9.23 5.54 -3.54
N HIS A 26 -8.68 4.68 -2.68
CA HIS A 26 -7.51 4.99 -1.86
C HIS A 26 -6.23 4.59 -2.60
N CYS A 27 -5.23 5.46 -2.58
CA CYS A 27 -3.90 5.17 -3.10
C CYS A 27 -2.96 4.81 -1.96
N PHE A 28 -2.11 3.81 -2.18
CA PHE A 28 -1.03 3.46 -1.28
C PHE A 28 0.20 3.07 -2.10
N HIS A 29 1.39 3.20 -1.51
CA HIS A 29 2.57 2.57 -2.09
C HIS A 29 2.40 1.05 -2.09
N ILE A 30 2.82 0.39 -3.17
CA ILE A 30 2.73 -1.07 -3.30
C ILE A 30 3.34 -1.80 -2.09
N HIS A 31 4.50 -1.36 -1.60
CA HIS A 31 5.14 -1.97 -0.43
C HIS A 31 4.35 -1.79 0.86
N CYS A 32 3.77 -0.60 1.08
CA CYS A 32 3.00 -0.32 2.28
C CYS A 32 1.71 -1.16 2.32
N ILE A 33 1.00 -1.22 1.19
CA ILE A 33 -0.23 -2.01 1.13
C ILE A 33 0.08 -3.52 1.15
N MET A 34 1.12 -3.99 0.46
CA MET A 34 1.51 -5.40 0.49
C MET A 34 1.90 -5.85 1.90
N LYS A 35 2.67 -5.04 2.64
CA LYS A 35 3.02 -5.32 4.05
C LYS A 35 1.78 -5.38 4.94
N TRP A 36 0.83 -4.47 4.71
CA TRP A 36 -0.45 -4.43 5.42
C TRP A 36 -1.32 -5.66 5.13
N LEU A 37 -1.46 -6.02 3.85
CA LEU A 37 -2.18 -7.21 3.42
C LEU A 37 -1.55 -8.49 3.97
N HIS A 38 -0.21 -8.58 3.97
CA HIS A 38 0.51 -9.71 4.56
C HIS A 38 0.26 -9.82 6.07
N SER A 39 0.20 -8.69 6.78
CA SER A 39 -0.15 -8.66 8.21
C SER A 39 -1.58 -9.16 8.47
N GLN A 40 -2.51 -8.88 7.55
CA GLN A 40 -3.88 -9.40 7.60
C GLN A 40 -3.98 -10.75 6.86
N GLN A 41 -3.57 -11.84 7.52
CA GLN A 41 -3.63 -13.20 6.98
C GLN A 41 -5.03 -13.67 6.53
N THR A 42 -6.10 -13.07 7.06
CA THR A 42 -7.48 -13.58 6.89
C THR A 42 -8.37 -12.71 6.01
N SER A 43 -8.13 -11.40 5.93
CA SER A 43 -8.97 -10.48 5.16
C SER A 43 -8.13 -9.33 4.61
N HIS A 44 -8.03 -9.25 3.29
CA HIS A 44 -7.40 -8.12 2.61
C HIS A 44 -8.34 -6.91 2.69
N LEU A 45 -8.16 -6.05 3.68
CA LEU A 45 -8.98 -4.84 3.88
C LEU A 45 -8.17 -3.56 3.68
N CYS A 46 -8.80 -2.56 3.08
CA CYS A 46 -8.24 -1.23 2.93
C CYS A 46 -7.95 -0.61 4.31
N PRO A 47 -6.75 -0.05 4.54
CA PRO A 47 -6.41 0.54 5.84
C PRO A 47 -7.31 1.74 6.22
N MET A 48 -7.84 2.45 5.23
CA MET A 48 -8.62 3.67 5.43
C MET A 48 -10.11 3.38 5.59
N CYS A 49 -10.72 2.67 4.65
CA CYS A 49 -12.16 2.41 4.66
C CYS A 49 -12.56 1.03 5.19
N ARG A 50 -11.59 0.15 5.49
CA ARG A 50 -11.81 -1.25 5.92
C ARG A 50 -12.68 -2.08 4.96
N GLN A 51 -12.88 -1.62 3.73
CA GLN A 51 -13.52 -2.40 2.67
C GLN A 51 -12.54 -3.40 2.10
N GLU A 52 -13.04 -4.44 1.44
CA GLU A 52 -12.22 -5.43 0.73
C GLU A 52 -11.26 -4.71 -0.23
N TRP A 53 -9.95 -4.89 0.01
CA TRP A 53 -8.91 -4.31 -0.81
C TRP A 53 -8.82 -5.07 -2.13
N LYS A 54 -9.12 -4.36 -3.21
CA LYS A 54 -8.94 -4.83 -4.58
C LYS A 54 -8.08 -3.82 -5.32
N PHE A 55 -7.00 -4.29 -5.94
CA PHE A 55 -6.21 -3.45 -6.82
C PHE A 55 -7.09 -2.98 -7.98
N LYS A 56 -7.06 -1.68 -8.23
CA LYS A 56 -7.64 -1.05 -9.40
C LYS A 56 -6.57 -1.09 -10.48
N GLU A 57 -6.84 -1.85 -11.55
CA GLU A 57 -6.02 -1.91 -12.76
C GLU A 57 -5.89 -0.52 -13.42
#